data_AF-A0A817MRU7-F1
#
_entry.id   AF-A0A817MRU7-F1
#
_cell.length_a   1.000
_cell.length_b   1.000
_cell.length_c   1.000
_cell.angle_alpha   90.00
_cell.angle_beta   90.00
_cell.angle_gamma   90.00
#
_symmetry.space_group_name_H-M   'P 1'
#
loop_
_entity.id
_entity.type
_entity.pdbx_description
1 polymer ?
#
loop_
_entity_poly.entity_id
_entity_poly.type
_entity_poly.pdbx_seq_one_letter_code
_entity_poly.pdbx_strand_id
1 'polypeptide(L)' 'SITYSYTASMPPSGYWYGMFIQVTFVGLESTILDLTTETLILPNTFPADSCTGESCFGTLV' A
#
# COMPACT_ATOMS: atom_id res chain seq x y z
N SER A 1 12.31 -5.24 -15.17
CA SER A 1 11.70 -4.58 -14.02
C SER A 1 10.21 -4.53 -14.26
N ILE A 2 9.39 -5.01 -13.31
CA ILE A 2 7.92 -4.88 -13.38
C ILE A 2 7.56 -3.62 -12.59
N THR A 3 6.92 -2.67 -13.24
CA THR A 3 6.45 -1.42 -12.62
C THR A 3 4.93 -1.42 -12.61
N TYR A 4 4.32 -1.17 -11.45
CA TYR A 4 2.87 -1.03 -11.30
C TYR A 4 2.54 0.27 -10.58
N SER A 5 1.37 0.85 -10.86
CA SER A 5 0.83 2.04 -10.19
C SER A 5 -0.60 1.78 -9.75
N TYR A 6 -0.94 2.20 -8.53
CA TYR A 6 -2.27 2.04 -7.97
C TYR A 6 -2.73 3.35 -7.33
N THR A 7 -4.02 3.67 -7.52
CA THR A 7 -4.67 4.85 -6.93
C THR A 7 -5.90 4.39 -6.15
N ALA A 8 -5.98 4.77 -4.88
CA ALA A 8 -7.14 4.54 -4.01
C ALA A 8 -7.57 5.83 -3.33
N SER A 9 -8.86 5.90 -2.99
CA SER A 9 -9.37 6.86 -1.99
C SER A 9 -8.74 6.60 -0.63
N MET A 10 -8.75 7.57 0.30
CA MET A 10 -8.33 7.38 1.69
C MET A 10 -9.16 6.28 2.39
N PRO A 11 -8.57 5.40 3.22
CA PRO A 11 -9.37 4.45 4.01
C PRO A 11 -10.18 5.20 5.07
N PRO A 12 -11.31 4.64 5.56
CA PRO A 12 -12.04 5.23 6.68
C PRO A 12 -11.14 5.39 7.92
N SER A 13 -11.47 6.35 8.79
CA SER A 13 -10.69 6.58 10.01
C SER A 13 -10.58 5.31 10.87
N GLY A 14 -9.37 4.99 11.32
CA GLY A 14 -9.04 3.77 12.05
C GLY A 14 -8.76 2.54 11.17
N TYR A 15 -8.83 2.67 9.84
CA TYR A 15 -8.55 1.58 8.90
C TYR A 15 -7.31 1.86 8.05
N TRP A 16 -6.75 0.78 7.51
CA TRP A 16 -5.57 0.79 6.65
C TRP A 16 -5.88 -0.03 5.40
N TYR A 17 -5.28 0.33 4.28
CA TYR A 17 -5.25 -0.57 3.13
C TYR A 17 -4.09 -1.53 3.27
N GLY A 18 -4.40 -2.81 3.11
CA GLY A 18 -3.41 -3.83 2.79
C GLY A 18 -3.41 -4.06 1.29
N MET A 19 -2.23 -4.27 0.72
CA MET A 19 -2.09 -4.80 -0.63
C MET A 19 -1.12 -5.98 -0.61
N PHE A 20 -1.28 -6.90 -1.56
CA PHE A 20 -0.28 -7.92 -1.86
C PHE A 20 -0.14 -8.02 -3.37
N ILE A 21 1.00 -8.53 -3.82
CA ILE A 21 1.26 -8.77 -5.23
C ILE A 21 1.19 -10.28 -5.44
N GLN A 22 0.37 -10.70 -6.39
CA GLN A 22 0.33 -12.06 -6.87
C GLN A 22 0.75 -12.10 -8.33
N VAL A 23 1.75 -12.94 -8.64
CA VAL A 23 2.30 -13.10 -9.98
C VAL A 23 2.34 -14.58 -10.32
N THR A 24 1.87 -14.91 -11.51
CA THR A 24 1.93 -16.26 -12.08
C THR A 24 2.90 -16.24 -13.27
N PHE A 25 3.85 -17.15 -13.31
CA PHE A 25 4.79 -17.28 -14.42
C PHE A 25 5.09 -18.75 -14.75
N VAL A 26 5.47 -18.99 -16.02
CA VAL A 26 5.89 -20.32 -16.48
C VAL A 26 7.30 -20.59 -15.98
N GLY A 27 7.46 -21.64 -15.19
CA GLY A 27 8.73 -22.14 -14.69
C GLY A 27 9.41 -23.12 -15.64
N LEU A 28 10.46 -23.78 -15.15
CA LEU A 28 11.11 -24.86 -15.89
C LEU A 28 10.17 -26.06 -16.04
N GLU A 29 10.40 -26.87 -17.08
CA GLU A 29 9.65 -28.11 -17.32
C GLU A 29 8.13 -27.93 -17.39
N SER A 30 7.66 -26.80 -17.94
CA SER A 30 6.24 -26.46 -18.08
C SER A 30 5.48 -26.38 -16.74
N THR A 31 6.18 -26.15 -15.64
CA THR A 31 5.56 -25.88 -14.34
C THR A 31 4.95 -24.47 -14.32
N ILE A 32 3.86 -24.30 -13.56
CA ILE A 32 3.30 -22.97 -13.25
C ILE A 32 3.79 -22.60 -11.85
N LEU A 33 4.38 -21.42 -11.72
CA LEU A 33 4.86 -20.88 -10.45
C LEU A 33 3.99 -19.69 -10.05
N ASP A 34 3.35 -19.83 -8.89
CA ASP A 34 2.59 -18.75 -8.25
C ASP A 34 3.40 -18.16 -7.11
N LEU A 35 3.64 -16.86 -7.18
CA LEU A 35 4.30 -16.09 -6.13
C LEU A 35 3.31 -15.07 -5.57
N THR A 36 3.10 -15.13 -4.26
CA THR A 36 2.29 -14.17 -3.50
C THR A 36 3.16 -13.53 -2.44
N THR A 37 3.22 -12.20 -2.42
CA THR A 37 3.95 -11.47 -1.38
C THR A 37 3.17 -11.48 -0.07
N GLU A 38 3.85 -11.19 1.03
CA GLU A 38 3.15 -10.81 2.27
C GLU A 38 2.30 -9.56 2.05
N THR A 39 1.35 -9.35 2.96
CA THR A 39 0.52 -8.14 2.95
C THR A 39 1.38 -6.94 3.30
N LEU A 40 1.53 -6.05 2.32
CA LEU A 40 2.08 -4.72 2.49
C LEU A 40 0.97 -3.82 3.01
N ILE A 41 1.13 -3.37 4.25
CA ILE A 41 0.32 -2.29 4.76
C ILE A 41 0.75 -1.03 3.99
N LEU A 42 -0.19 -0.34 3.36
CA LEU A 42 0.05 0.96 2.76
C LEU A 42 -0.07 1.99 3.90
N PRO A 43 1.05 2.47 4.47
CA PRO A 43 0.97 3.40 5.57
C PRO A 43 0.36 4.71 5.08
N ASN A 44 -0.55 5.25 5.88
CA ASN A 44 -1.15 6.56 5.65
C ASN A 44 -0.15 7.69 5.94
N THR A 45 1.16 7.45 5.94
CA THR A 45 2.19 8.43 6.29
C THR A 45 2.28 9.47 5.17
N PHE A 46 1.53 10.56 5.22
CA PHE A 46 1.43 11.48 6.35
C PHE A 46 0.07 11.46 7.07
N PRO A 47 -0.04 11.03 8.36
CA PRO A 47 -1.26 11.21 9.12
C PRO A 47 -1.21 12.64 9.68
N ALA A 48 -1.25 13.63 8.81
CA ALA A 48 -1.87 14.86 9.22
C ALA A 48 -3.34 14.68 8.87
N ASP A 49 -4.24 14.95 9.82
CA ASP A 49 -5.57 15.39 9.44
C ASP A 49 -5.42 16.45 8.34
N SER A 50 -6.44 16.61 7.50
CA SER A 50 -6.54 17.78 6.60
C SER A 50 -6.56 19.05 7.45
N CYS A 51 -5.39 19.44 7.93
CA CYS A 51 -5.21 20.55 8.81
C CYS A 51 -4.91 21.71 7.87
N THR A 52 -5.88 22.60 7.78
CA THR A 52 -5.76 23.82 6.99
C THR A 52 -6.09 24.97 7.92
N GLY A 53 -5.35 26.07 7.82
CA GLY A 53 -5.50 27.23 8.70
C GLY A 53 -4.46 27.31 9.82
N GLU A 54 -4.51 28.43 10.55
CA GLU A 54 -3.47 28.87 11.51
C GLU A 54 -3.37 27.99 12.77
N SER A 55 -4.29 27.05 12.98
CA SER A 55 -4.33 26.16 14.14
C SER A 55 -3.69 24.80 13.92
N CYS A 56 -3.11 24.53 12.73
CA CYS A 56 -2.47 23.25 12.49
C CYS A 56 -1.02 23.20 12.98
N PHE A 57 -0.78 22.39 14.00
CA PHE A 57 0.56 22.08 14.50
C PHE A 57 0.71 20.58 14.71
N GLY A 58 1.83 20.01 14.28
CA GLY A 58 2.21 18.62 14.54
C GLY A 58 3.17 18.52 15.73
N THR A 59 3.10 17.43 16.49
CA THR A 59 4.12 17.08 17.49
C THR A 59 4.97 15.94 16.94
N LEU A 60 6.29 16.13 16.92
CA LEU A 60 7.25 15.10 16.53
C LEU A 60 7.35 14.06 17.66
N VAL A 61 7.15 12.79 17.32
CA VAL A 61 7.48 11.63 18.17
C VAL A 61 8.70 10.90 17.62
#